data_AF-A0A7L1HN89-F1
#
_entry.id   AF-A0A7L1HN89-F1
#
_cell.length_a   1.000
_cell.length_b   1.000
_cell.length_c   1.000
_cell.angle_alpha   90.00
_cell.angle_beta   90.00
_cell.angle_gamma   90.00
#
_symmetry.space_group_name_H-M   'P 1'
#
loop_
_entity.id
_entity.type
_entity.pdbx_description
1 polymer ?
#
loop_
_entity_poly.entity_id
_entity_poly.type
_entity_poly.pdbx_seq_one_letter_code
_entity_poly.pdbx_strand_id
1 'polypeptide(L)' 'FKPGVYAVSVTGRLPQGIVRELKSRGVAYKSRDTAIKT' A
#
# COMPACT_ATOMS: atom_id res chain seq x y z
N PHE A 1 -0.37 9.07 10.75
CA PHE A 1 0.78 9.46 9.92
C PHE A 1 1.62 10.45 10.68
N LYS A 2 2.95 10.40 10.56
CA LYS A 2 3.86 11.37 11.19
C LYS A 2 4.17 12.50 10.20
N PRO A 3 4.51 13.72 10.65
CA PRO A 3 4.99 14.77 9.73
C PRO A 3 6.23 14.28 8.98
N GLY A 4 6.28 14.52 7.66
CA GLY A 4 7.37 14.04 6.80
C GLY A 4 6.98 14.03 5.32
N VAL A 5 7.91 13.57 4.49
CA VAL A 5 7.72 13.46 3.04
C VAL A 5 7.00 12.15 2.71
N TYR A 6 6.00 12.22 1.84
CA TYR A 6 5.25 11.07 1.34
C TYR A 6 5.08 11.17 -0.18
N ALA A 7 4.89 10.04 -0.84
CA ALA A 7 4.60 9.99 -2.27
C ALA A 7 3.09 10.00 -2.55
N VAL A 8 2.69 10.71 -3.61
CA VAL A 8 1.29 10.69 -4.12
C VAL A 8 0.97 9.34 -4.76
N SER A 9 1.93 8.77 -5.49
CA SER A 9 1.85 7.44 -6.10
C SER A 9 3.11 6.65 -5.78
N VAL A 10 2.95 5.35 -5.50
CA VAL A 10 4.06 4.40 -5.36
C VAL A 10 3.85 3.30 -6.38
N THR A 11 4.76 3.16 -7.34
CA THR A 11 4.65 2.16 -8.41
C THR A 11 4.70 0.75 -7.84
N GLY A 12 3.80 -0.10 -8.32
CA GLY A 12 3.77 -1.51 -7.94
C GLY A 12 2.94 -1.80 -6.70
N ARG A 13 3.05 -3.02 -6.19
CA ARG A 13 2.20 -3.54 -5.11
C ARG A 13 3.04 -4.37 -4.13
N LEU A 14 2.66 -4.35 -2.85
CA LEU A 14 3.24 -5.26 -1.87
C LEU A 14 3.00 -6.74 -2.25
N PRO A 15 3.97 -7.63 -2.00
CA PRO A 15 3.82 -9.06 -2.22
C PRO A 15 2.63 -9.65 -1.44
N GLN A 16 2.00 -10.67 -2.01
CA GLN A 16 0.80 -11.30 -1.42
C GLN A 16 1.04 -11.88 -0.02
N GLY A 17 2.23 -12.40 0.27
CA GLY A 17 2.58 -12.90 1.61
C GLY A 17 2.45 -11.83 2.69
N ILE A 18 2.98 -10.63 2.42
CA ILE A 18 2.91 -9.48 3.33
C ILE A 18 1.46 -8.97 3.44
N VAL A 19 0.73 -8.91 2.32
CA VAL A 19 -0.68 -8.49 2.35
C VAL A 19 -1.54 -9.44 3.20
N ARG A 20 -1.28 -10.74 3.13
CA ARG A 20 -1.97 -11.75 3.96
C ARG A 20 -1.63 -11.59 5.43
N GLU A 21 -0.36 -11.35 5.75
CA GLU A 21 0.09 -11.07 7.11
C GLU A 21 -0.58 -9.80 7.67
N LEU A 22 -0.56 -8.70 6.92
CA LEU A 22 -1.22 -7.44 7.29
C LEU A 22 -2.72 -7.66 7.55
N LYS A 23 -3.40 -8.42 6.69
CA LYS A 23 -4.82 -8.77 6.88
C LYS A 23 -5.04 -9.58 8.16
N SER A 24 -4.18 -10.55 8.47
CA SER A 24 -4.27 -11.33 9.71
C SER A 24 -4.10 -10.47 10.97
N ARG A 25 -3.32 -9.39 10.87
CA ARG A 25 -3.11 -8.38 11.92
C ARG A 25 -4.17 -7.28 11.95
N GLY A 26 -5.22 -7.39 11.12
CA GLY A 26 -6.29 -6.39 11.03
C GLY A 26 -5.91 -5.11 10.26
N VAL A 27 -4.77 -5.08 9.57
CA VAL A 27 -4.32 -3.93 8.78
C VAL A 27 -4.81 -4.08 7.34
N ALA A 28 -5.71 -3.19 6.94
CA ALA A 28 -6.18 -3.11 5.56
C ALA A 28 -5.08 -2.53 4.65
N TYR A 29 -4.54 -3.36 3.76
CA TYR A 29 -3.64 -2.90 2.70
C TYR A 29 -4.44 -2.34 1.52
N LYS A 30 -4.10 -1.11 1.11
CA LYS A 30 -4.58 -0.48 -0.13
C LYS A 30 -3.38 -0.08 -0.96
N SER A 31 -3.36 -0.49 -2.23
CA SER A 31 -2.33 -0.07 -3.18
C SER A 31 -2.27 1.46 -3.23
N ARG A 32 -1.05 1.99 -3.22
CA ARG A 32 -0.79 3.43 -3.40
C ARG A 32 -0.35 3.75 -4.83
N ASP A 33 -0.37 2.75 -5.71
CA ASP A 33 -0.21 2.97 -7.13
C ASP A 33 -1.48 3.59 -7.70
N THR A 34 -1.40 4.85 -8.12
CA THR A 34 -2.49 5.61 -8.74
C THR A 34 -2.32 5.74 -10.25
N ALA A 35 -1.27 5.14 -10.84
CA ALA A 35 -1.04 5.13 -12.28
C ALA A 35 -2.03 4.22 -13.03
N ILE A 36 -2.82 3.43 -12.31
CA ILE A 36 -3.94 2.66 -12.84
C ILE A 36 -5.15 3.60 -13.00
N LYS A 37 -5.02 4.60 -13.88
CA LYS A 37 -6.16 5.27 -14.51
C LYS A 37 -6.32 4.66 -15.90
N THR A 38 -7.13 3.61 -15.99
CA THR A 38 -7.82 3.23 -17.22
C THR A 38 -9.27 3.66 -17.07
#